data_AF-A0A6N7HHT4-F1
#
_entry.id   AF-A0A6N7HHT4-F1
#
_cell.length_a   1.000
_cell.length_b   1.000
_cell.length_c   1.000
_cell.angle_alpha   90.00
_cell.angle_beta   90.00
_cell.angle_gamma   90.00
#
_symmetry.space_group_name_H-M   'P 1'
#
loop_
_entity.id
_entity.type
_entity.pdbx_description
1 polymer ?
#
loop_
_entity_poly.entity_id
_entity_poly.type
_entity_poly.pdbx_seq_one_letter_code
_entity_poly.pdbx_strand_id
1 'polypeptide(L)'
;MFDSIGWGEILIIVVAGLFILGPERLPSAAAWLGRNVRKVREYATGAREQLRSEMGDDFDELRKPLQDLQQLRNFDPRRAVTKHLFEDVDSGNGHSKPNGHTPPPPAPAKREDPTPGDATTGTGEKAPFDPDAT
;
A
#
# COMPACT_ATOMS: atom_id res chain seq x y z
N MET A 1 7.27 -14.19 -19.24
CA MET A 1 8.49 -14.27 -20.06
C MET A 1 9.76 -13.97 -19.25
N PHE A 2 9.73 -13.08 -18.24
CA PHE A 2 10.90 -12.78 -17.41
C PHE A 2 10.98 -13.52 -16.06
N ASP A 3 9.96 -14.23 -15.58
CA ASP A 3 10.11 -14.93 -14.30
C ASP A 3 10.73 -16.34 -14.39
N SER A 4 11.17 -16.74 -15.58
CA SER A 4 12.18 -17.79 -15.74
C SER A 4 13.60 -17.29 -15.48
N ILE A 5 13.80 -15.98 -15.24
CA ILE A 5 15.11 -15.42 -14.88
C ILE A 5 15.37 -15.72 -13.40
N GLY A 6 16.07 -16.83 -13.17
CA GLY A 6 16.52 -17.21 -11.84
C GLY A 6 17.71 -16.35 -11.39
N TRP A 7 18.03 -16.43 -10.09
CA TRP A 7 19.20 -15.78 -9.51
C TRP A 7 20.52 -16.11 -10.24
N GLY A 8 20.63 -17.33 -10.82
CA GLY A 8 21.79 -17.74 -11.62
C GLY A 8 21.95 -16.93 -12.91
N GLU A 9 20.87 -16.65 -13.62
CA GLU A 9 20.91 -15.88 -14.87
C GLU A 9 21.27 -14.41 -14.60
N ILE A 10 20.75 -13.84 -13.51
CA ILE A 10 21.15 -12.49 -13.07
C ILE A 10 22.66 -12.42 -12.81
N LEU A 11 23.23 -13.43 -12.16
CA LEU A 11 24.66 -13.50 -11.90
C LEU A 11 25.47 -13.59 -13.21
N ILE A 12 25.00 -14.38 -14.18
CA ILE A 12 25.61 -14.45 -15.51
C ILE A 12 25.58 -13.08 -16.21
N ILE A 13 24.45 -12.37 -16.19
CA ILE A 13 24.32 -11.03 -16.78
C ILE A 13 25.26 -10.03 -16.10
N VAL A 14 25.38 -10.07 -14.77
CA VAL A 14 26.29 -9.20 -14.02
C VAL A 14 27.74 -9.48 -14.41
N VAL A 15 28.16 -10.75 -14.46
CA VAL A 15 29.51 -11.15 -14.88
C VAL A 15 29.78 -10.76 -16.33
N ALA A 16 28.82 -10.99 -17.23
CA ALA A 16 28.93 -10.58 -18.63
C ALA A 16 29.06 -9.05 -18.75
N GLY A 17 28.26 -8.29 -18.00
CA GLY A 17 28.34 -6.84 -17.95
C GLY A 17 29.69 -6.36 -17.41
N LEU A 18 30.22 -7.01 -16.37
CA LEU A 18 31.53 -6.73 -15.78
C LEU A 18 32.65 -6.99 -16.79
N PHE A 19 32.53 -8.03 -17.62
CA PHE A 19 33.52 -8.38 -18.64
C PHE A 19 33.46 -7.46 -19.86
N ILE A 20 32.26 -7.21 -20.39
CA ILE A 20 32.05 -6.42 -21.61
C ILE A 20 32.38 -4.94 -21.37
N LEU A 21 31.86 -4.37 -20.28
CA LEU A 21 32.02 -2.95 -19.99
C LEU A 21 33.23 -2.67 -19.09
N GLY A 22 33.62 -3.64 -18.26
CA GLY A 22 34.64 -3.47 -17.23
C GLY A 22 34.04 -3.11 -15.86
N PRO A 23 34.63 -3.59 -14.75
CA PRO A 23 34.13 -3.37 -13.39
C PRO A 23 34.10 -1.90 -12.97
N GLU A 24 35.06 -1.11 -13.45
CA GLU A 24 35.14 0.33 -13.15
C GLU A 24 34.05 1.15 -13.86
N ARG A 25 33.51 0.65 -14.98
CA ARG A 25 32.61 1.41 -15.85
C ARG A 25 31.14 1.17 -15.55
N LEU A 26 30.77 -0.03 -15.10
CA LEU A 26 29.39 -0.35 -14.69
C LEU A 26 28.79 0.61 -13.65
N PRO A 27 29.45 0.92 -12.51
CA PRO A 27 28.88 1.82 -11.52
C PRO A 27 28.71 3.23 -12.08
N SER A 28 29.63 3.69 -12.91
CA SER A 28 29.54 4.99 -13.59
C SER A 28 28.38 5.04 -14.59
N ALA A 29 28.19 3.97 -15.37
CA ALA A 29 27.09 3.84 -16.33
C ALA A 29 25.73 3.77 -15.63
N ALA A 30 25.60 3.01 -14.55
CA ALA A 30 24.40 2.95 -13.73
C ALA A 30 24.07 4.31 -13.12
N ALA A 31 25.07 5.03 -12.61
CA ALA A 31 24.90 6.38 -12.08
C ALA A 31 24.45 7.37 -13.18
N TRP A 32 25.03 7.28 -14.39
CA TRP A 32 24.60 8.08 -15.53
C TRP A 32 23.15 7.80 -15.92
N LEU A 33 22.79 6.52 -16.03
CA LEU A 33 21.43 6.11 -16.35
C LEU A 33 20.43 6.58 -15.29
N GLY A 34 20.76 6.42 -14.00
CA GLY A 34 19.92 6.88 -12.89
C GLY A 34 19.70 8.40 -12.92
N ARG A 35 20.76 9.19 -13.16
CA ARG A 35 20.64 10.64 -13.33
C ARG A 35 19.76 11.01 -14.53
N ASN A 36 19.90 10.30 -15.65
CA ASN A 36 19.11 10.56 -16.85
C ASN A 36 17.64 10.19 -16.66
N VAL A 37 17.34 9.05 -16.05
CA VAL A 37 15.96 8.66 -15.73
C VAL A 37 15.31 9.70 -14.83
N ARG A 38 16.04 10.25 -13.84
CA ARG A 38 15.53 11.33 -13.00
C ARG A 38 15.21 12.59 -13.79
N LYS A 39 16.11 13.02 -14.68
CA LYS A 39 15.89 14.17 -15.56
C LYS A 39 14.68 13.96 -16.47
N VAL A 40 14.57 12.79 -17.09
CA VAL A 40 13.42 12.44 -17.94
C VAL A 40 12.12 12.48 -17.14
N ARG A 41 12.10 11.96 -15.91
CA ARG A 41 10.94 12.03 -15.03
C ARG A 41 10.57 13.48 -14.69
N GLU A 42 11.56 14.33 -14.42
CA GLU A 42 11.36 15.74 -14.12
C GLU A 42 10.78 16.49 -15.32
N TYR A 43 11.34 16.30 -16.51
CA TYR A 43 10.81 16.86 -17.76
C TYR A 43 9.39 16.36 -18.06
N ALA A 44 9.13 15.06 -17.92
CA ALA A 44 7.80 14.50 -18.12
C ALA A 44 6.77 15.07 -17.13
N THR A 45 7.18 15.31 -15.89
CA THR A 45 6.33 15.91 -14.85
C THR A 45 6.06 17.38 -15.13
N GLY A 46 7.09 18.14 -15.53
CA GLY A 46 6.95 19.55 -15.91
C GLY A 46 6.09 19.76 -17.15
N ALA A 47 6.29 18.96 -18.20
CA ALA A 47 5.48 19.00 -19.41
C ALA A 47 4.02 18.62 -19.11
N ARG A 48 3.81 17.61 -18.25
CA ARG A 48 2.46 17.25 -17.77
C ARG A 48 1.77 18.42 -17.07
N GLU A 49 2.50 19.16 -16.23
CA GLU A 49 1.95 20.32 -15.52
C GLU A 49 1.62 21.47 -16.47
N GLN A 50 2.48 21.74 -17.46
CA GLN A 50 2.22 22.73 -18.52
C GLN A 50 0.99 22.37 -19.35
N LEU A 51 0.89 21.11 -19.80
CA LEU A 51 -0.27 20.60 -20.53
C LEU A 51 -1.55 20.68 -19.68
N ARG A 52 -1.47 20.36 -18.38
CA ARG A 52 -2.59 20.52 -17.45
C ARG A 52 -3.01 21.99 -17.31
N SER A 53 -2.05 22.91 -17.26
CA SER A 53 -2.34 24.34 -17.16
C SER A 53 -2.93 24.96 -18.43
N GLU A 54 -2.59 24.41 -19.61
CA GLU A 54 -3.02 24.93 -20.91
C GLU A 54 -4.28 24.23 -21.47
N MET A 55 -4.48 22.93 -21.19
CA MET A 55 -5.58 22.13 -21.74
C MET A 55 -6.69 21.83 -20.72
N GLY A 56 -6.50 22.11 -19.43
CA GLY A 56 -7.54 21.96 -18.41
C GLY A 56 -8.14 20.55 -18.32
N ASP A 57 -9.45 20.44 -18.57
CA ASP A 57 -10.26 19.23 -18.39
C ASP A 57 -9.92 18.09 -19.38
N ASP A 58 -9.42 18.39 -20.59
CA ASP A 58 -9.05 17.39 -21.59
C ASP A 58 -7.88 16.49 -21.12
N PHE A 59 -7.05 17.00 -20.21
CA PHE A 59 -5.96 16.23 -19.61
C PHE A 59 -6.45 15.19 -18.60
N ASP A 60 -7.57 15.45 -17.92
CA ASP A 60 -8.12 14.54 -16.92
C ASP A 60 -8.85 13.34 -17.54
N GLU A 61 -9.36 13.48 -18.76
CA GLU A 61 -9.85 12.35 -19.56
C GLU A 61 -8.73 11.38 -19.95
N LEU A 62 -7.53 11.89 -20.24
CA LEU A 62 -6.35 11.07 -20.55
C LEU A 62 -5.71 10.45 -19.29
N ARG A 63 -5.91 11.07 -18.13
CA ARG A 63 -5.40 10.56 -16.85
C ARG A 63 -6.06 9.26 -16.44
N LYS A 64 -7.37 9.11 -16.59
CA LYS A 64 -8.14 7.89 -16.24
C LYS A 64 -7.56 6.62 -16.88
N PRO A 65 -7.42 6.52 -18.22
CA PRO A 65 -6.90 5.31 -18.85
C PRO A 65 -5.43 5.04 -18.50
N LEU A 66 -4.60 6.08 -18.30
CA LEU A 66 -3.23 5.89 -17.84
C LEU A 66 -3.15 5.33 -16.41
N GLN A 67 -4.06 5.75 -15.53
CA GLN A 67 -4.16 5.23 -14.17
C GLN A 67 -4.67 3.80 -14.13
N ASP A 68 -5.64 3.45 -14.97
CA ASP A 68 -6.17 2.10 -15.07
C ASP A 68 -5.09 1.10 -15.54
N LEU A 69 -4.26 1.50 -16.53
CA LEU A 69 -3.12 0.69 -16.96
C LEU A 69 -2.05 0.53 -15.87
N GLN A 70 -1.81 1.57 -15.07
CA GLN A 70 -0.90 1.49 -13.93
C GLN A 70 -1.46 0.60 -12.81
N GLN A 71 -2.77 0.67 -12.54
CA GLN A 71 -3.44 -0.22 -11.58
C GLN A 71 -3.34 -1.67 -12.04
N LEU A 72 -3.61 -1.96 -13.32
CA LEU A 72 -3.55 -3.32 -13.85
C LEU A 72 -2.14 -3.92 -13.78
N ARG A 73 -1.09 -3.11 -13.97
CA ARG A 73 0.30 -3.54 -13.79
C ARG A 73 0.67 -3.82 -12.33
N ASN A 74 0.01 -3.15 -11.39
CA ASN A 74 0.27 -3.29 -9.96
C ASN A 74 -0.55 -4.40 -9.29
N PHE A 75 -1.61 -4.91 -9.95
CA PHE A 75 -2.21 -6.19 -9.61
C PHE A 75 -1.24 -7.30 -10.00
N ASP A 76 -0.38 -7.71 -9.08
CA ASP A 76 0.50 -8.87 -9.25
C ASP A 76 -0.35 -10.14 -9.07
N PRO A 77 -0.77 -10.82 -10.16
CA PRO A 77 -1.66 -11.98 -10.07
C PRO A 77 -1.01 -13.12 -9.28
N ARG A 78 0.33 -13.16 -9.23
CA ARG A 78 1.06 -14.13 -8.44
C ARG A 78 0.84 -13.92 -6.96
N ARG A 79 0.84 -12.68 -6.48
CA ARG A 79 0.55 -12.38 -5.07
C ARG A 79 -0.89 -12.70 -4.68
N ALA A 80 -1.85 -12.49 -5.58
CA ALA A 80 -3.24 -12.87 -5.33
C ALA A 80 -3.39 -14.40 -5.27
N VAL A 81 -2.84 -15.13 -6.24
CA VAL A 81 -2.89 -16.61 -6.26
C VAL A 81 -2.11 -17.21 -5.10
N THR A 82 -0.92 -16.69 -4.77
CA THR A 82 -0.14 -17.13 -3.60
C THR A 82 -0.91 -16.90 -2.31
N LYS A 83 -1.59 -15.76 -2.12
CA LYS A 83 -2.42 -15.59 -0.91
C LYS A 83 -3.52 -16.65 -0.83
N HIS A 84 -4.26 -16.88 -1.91
CA HIS A 84 -5.32 -17.88 -1.88
C HIS A 84 -4.80 -19.33 -1.73
N LEU A 85 -3.71 -19.71 -2.41
CA LEU A 85 -3.12 -21.05 -2.25
C LEU A 85 -2.46 -21.26 -0.89
N PHE A 86 -1.78 -20.23 -0.34
CA PHE A 86 -1.05 -20.36 0.92
C PHE A 86 -1.95 -20.20 2.16
N GLU A 87 -3.04 -19.45 2.06
CA GLU A 87 -4.05 -19.32 3.13
C GLU A 87 -4.90 -20.59 3.26
N ASP A 88 -5.17 -21.30 2.15
CA ASP A 88 -5.83 -22.61 2.16
C ASP A 88 -4.95 -23.73 2.78
N VAL A 89 -3.63 -23.70 2.58
CA VAL A 89 -2.71 -24.70 3.18
C VAL A 89 -2.40 -24.41 4.65
N ASP A 90 -2.36 -23.15 5.09
CA ASP A 90 -2.15 -22.80 6.50
C ASP A 90 -3.41 -23.09 7.35
N SER A 91 -4.59 -23.03 6.73
CA SER A 91 -5.85 -23.50 7.32
C SER A 91 -5.96 -25.04 7.42
N GLY A 92 -5.04 -25.78 6.82
CA GLY A 92 -5.02 -27.25 6.77
C GLY A 92 -4.39 -27.95 7.97
N ASN A 93 -3.77 -27.20 8.90
CA ASN A 93 -3.00 -27.78 10.01
C ASN A 93 -3.65 -27.64 11.39
N GLY A 94 -4.99 -27.60 11.45
CA GLY A 94 -5.69 -27.62 12.73
C GLY A 94 -7.22 -27.70 12.62
N HIS A 95 -7.73 -28.91 12.81
CA HIS A 95 -9.08 -29.22 13.33
C HIS A 95 -10.31 -28.98 12.42
N SER A 96 -10.89 -30.12 12.06
CA SER A 96 -12.23 -30.36 11.53
C SER A 96 -13.34 -29.39 12.01
N LYS A 97 -14.17 -28.91 11.07
CA LYS A 97 -15.52 -29.45 10.79
C LYS A 97 -16.20 -28.70 9.62
N PRO A 98 -16.88 -29.40 8.71
CA PRO A 98 -17.76 -28.81 7.72
C PRO A 98 -19.13 -28.50 8.35
N ASN A 99 -19.83 -27.50 7.82
CA ASN A 99 -21.20 -27.06 8.13
C ASN A 99 -21.45 -26.28 9.43
N GLY A 100 -21.65 -24.96 9.21
CA GLY A 100 -22.67 -24.07 9.77
C GLY A 100 -23.23 -24.33 11.16
N HIS A 101 -22.86 -23.46 12.11
CA HIS A 101 -23.75 -22.79 13.07
C HIS A 101 -22.94 -21.77 13.88
N THR A 102 -23.25 -20.47 13.75
CA THR A 102 -22.79 -19.42 14.67
C THR A 102 -23.81 -19.28 15.81
N PRO A 103 -23.42 -19.37 17.10
CA PRO A 103 -24.34 -19.10 18.20
C PRO A 103 -24.63 -17.59 18.32
N PRO A 104 -25.83 -17.19 18.79
CA PRO A 104 -26.21 -15.77 18.92
C PRO A 104 -25.50 -15.07 20.09
N PRO A 105 -25.33 -13.72 20.03
CA PRO A 105 -24.67 -12.95 21.09
C PRO A 105 -25.56 -12.75 22.34
N PRO A 106 -24.98 -12.65 23.55
CA PRO A 106 -25.74 -12.39 24.79
C PRO A 106 -26.19 -10.92 24.94
N ALA A 107 -27.39 -10.74 25.48
CA ALA A 107 -28.10 -9.46 25.72
C ALA A 107 -27.57 -8.69 26.97
N PRO A 108 -27.79 -7.36 27.07
CA PRO A 108 -27.16 -6.52 28.08
C PRO A 108 -27.79 -6.67 29.48
N ALA A 109 -26.93 -6.76 30.51
CA ALA A 109 -27.33 -6.84 31.91
C ALA A 109 -27.82 -5.48 32.45
N LYS A 110 -29.06 -5.50 32.93
CA LYS A 110 -29.81 -4.46 33.63
C LYS A 110 -29.08 -4.04 34.92
N ARG A 111 -28.80 -2.74 35.11
CA ARG A 111 -28.34 -2.20 36.40
C ARG A 111 -29.55 -1.57 37.11
N GLU A 112 -29.83 -2.05 38.32
CA GLU A 112 -30.86 -1.53 39.22
C GLU A 112 -30.27 -0.41 40.09
N ASP A 113 -31.02 0.69 40.21
CA ASP A 113 -30.74 1.84 41.09
C ASP A 113 -30.86 1.49 42.58
N PRO A 114 -30.13 2.22 43.44
CA PRO A 114 -30.72 2.64 44.71
C PRO A 114 -30.46 4.14 45.02
N THR A 115 -31.51 4.83 45.46
CA THR A 115 -31.50 6.14 46.15
C THR A 115 -32.01 5.91 47.60
N PRO A 116 -31.87 6.82 48.60
CA PRO A 116 -31.08 8.06 48.70
C PRO A 116 -30.26 8.21 50.01
N GLY A 117 -29.31 9.16 50.04
CA GLY A 117 -29.03 9.96 51.25
C GLY A 117 -27.61 9.90 51.83
N ASP A 118 -27.00 11.10 51.87
CA ASP A 118 -25.86 11.56 52.67
C ASP A 118 -24.40 11.29 52.25
N ALA A 119 -23.76 12.41 51.89
CA ALA A 119 -22.40 12.83 52.19
C ALA A 119 -21.23 11.95 51.71
N THR A 120 -20.55 12.37 50.64
CA THR A 120 -19.23 13.05 50.71
C THR A 120 -18.52 13.12 49.34
N THR A 121 -18.08 14.33 49.02
CA THR A 121 -16.76 14.67 48.45
C THR A 121 -16.38 14.08 47.09
N GLY A 122 -16.42 14.96 46.07
CA GLY A 122 -15.74 14.73 44.79
C GLY A 122 -16.20 15.57 43.60
N THR A 123 -16.94 16.67 43.80
CA THR A 123 -17.35 17.56 42.70
C THR A 123 -16.15 18.34 42.15
N GLY A 124 -15.75 18.01 40.93
CA GLY A 124 -14.75 18.74 40.16
C GLY A 124 -14.97 18.61 38.65
N GLU A 125 -16.20 18.37 38.23
CA GLU A 125 -16.63 18.50 36.84
C GLU A 125 -16.52 19.98 36.44
N LYS A 126 -15.57 20.32 35.57
CA LYS A 126 -15.54 21.61 34.88
C LYS A 126 -15.91 21.37 33.42
N ALA A 127 -17.10 21.86 33.06
CA ALA A 127 -17.61 21.94 31.70
C ALA A 127 -16.65 22.75 30.79
N PRO A 128 -16.62 22.45 29.47
CA PRO A 128 -15.60 22.91 28.55
C PRO A 128 -15.76 24.40 28.22
N PHE A 129 -14.64 25.13 28.12
CA PHE A 129 -14.61 26.48 27.54
C PHE A 129 -13.30 26.70 26.79
N ASP A 130 -13.45 27.04 25.51
CA ASP A 130 -12.42 27.34 24.51
C ASP A 130 -12.27 28.87 24.40
N PRO A 131 -11.13 29.45 24.82
CA PRO A 131 -10.90 30.89 24.76
C PRO A 131 -10.03 31.38 23.58
N ASP A 132 -9.68 30.53 22.59
CA ASP A 132 -8.82 30.91 21.45
C ASP A 132 -9.50 30.70 20.07
N ALA A 133 -10.83 30.61 20.04
CA ALA A 133 -11.60 30.78 18.81
C ALA A 133 -11.68 32.28 18.42
N THR A 134 -10.60 32.85 17.89
CA THR A 134 -10.57 34.04 17.02
C THR A 134 -9.35 34.00 16.12
#